data_AF-A0A1F7PGE4-F1
#
_entry.id   AF-A0A1F7PGE4-F1
#
_cell.length_a   1.000
_cell.length_b   1.000
_cell.length_c   1.000
_cell.angle_alpha   90.00
_cell.angle_beta   90.00
_cell.angle_gamma   90.00
#
_symmetry.space_group_name_H-M   'P 1'
#
loop_
_entity.id
_entity.type
_entity.pdbx_description
1 polymer ?
#
loop_
_entity_poly.entity_id
_entity_poly.type
_entity_poly.pdbx_seq_one_letter_code
_entity_poly.pdbx_strand_id
1 'polypeptide(L)'
;MRSVTRAAACGLMAVVLVAGNGGAQDLPVVKGKKVVASVQGEPITLEEFTQQVAAMKRGQAPGAKADPREEIALLDRMIDLMLIAQEARRMDMDKLPEVRQLVESYARVTLREELAARLVKDVKADPKEVEEIYRASVRQWKVSAALFEKEEQAGSLAAEVAAGKPFAEAARAYLADGRAAKLEEGVLLSRAAMDPAIGKAIAGMALGSTSPAVATKSGLVVLTLEEIRYPDNAAERARAEQAALSKKRKEAVAAHDEALKKKYVKVNRELLKSIDYDSDTPGIEALRKDRRVLAEIGGEKPLTVAELTEELRRGLFHGAERAAEQKKLNARKEPTLDGMLHRKVFRKEALRLGLHKADSYKSKVREHENAALFETVLRKVVAPAITLKTDEMKAYYDEHRKDYATPEMMRIKSLVFADRKSAETAAESLNKGADFQWVASQAEGQLDRNVKGILAFDGRPIMTSELPEGARKAVAGARVGDARLYASVAGHFYVLAVEHVVAAGRRPYEEVSQEIARKVLDAKVQKAVEEYAGKLRSLSDVKVYLKAS
;
A
#
# COMPACT_ATOMS: atom_id res chain seq x y z
N MET A 1 -34.49 24.06 37.18
CA MET A 1 -34.82 23.34 35.94
C MET A 1 -33.63 22.49 35.55
N ARG A 2 -33.82 21.18 35.47
CA ARG A 2 -32.79 20.17 35.23
C ARG A 2 -32.46 20.11 33.74
N SER A 3 -31.18 20.16 33.37
CA SER A 3 -30.70 19.65 32.08
C SER A 3 -29.51 18.73 32.34
N VAL A 4 -29.74 17.46 32.05
CA VAL A 4 -28.85 16.33 32.29
C VAL A 4 -27.87 16.23 31.12
N THR A 5 -26.57 16.38 31.40
CA THR A 5 -25.50 16.15 30.41
C THR A 5 -25.23 14.65 30.33
N ARG A 6 -25.63 14.01 29.23
CA ARG A 6 -25.37 12.60 28.94
C ARG A 6 -23.88 12.39 28.62
N ALA A 7 -23.24 11.53 29.40
CA ALA A 7 -21.97 10.91 29.06
C ALA A 7 -22.12 10.01 27.82
N ALA A 8 -21.36 10.30 26.77
CA ALA A 8 -21.24 9.41 25.61
C ALA A 8 -20.17 8.35 25.90
N ALA A 9 -20.61 7.14 26.25
CA ALA A 9 -19.77 5.97 26.27
C ALA A 9 -19.44 5.56 24.82
N CYS A 10 -18.17 5.67 24.42
CA CYS A 10 -17.66 5.03 23.20
C CYS A 10 -17.70 3.50 23.39
N GLY A 11 -18.85 2.91 23.07
CA GLY A 11 -18.99 1.47 22.87
C GLY A 11 -18.30 1.04 21.59
N LEU A 12 -17.72 -0.16 21.61
CA LEU A 12 -17.32 -0.91 20.42
C LEU A 12 -18.39 -0.76 19.33
N MET A 13 -18.01 -0.27 18.16
CA MET A 13 -18.83 -0.44 16.95
C MET A 13 -18.91 -1.94 16.67
N ALA A 14 -19.98 -2.56 17.19
CA ALA A 14 -20.48 -3.79 16.65
C ALA A 14 -20.80 -3.52 15.17
N VAL A 15 -20.18 -4.29 14.28
CA VAL A 15 -20.64 -4.40 12.90
C VAL A 15 -22.06 -4.95 12.98
N VAL A 16 -23.04 -4.05 12.92
CA VAL A 16 -24.44 -4.42 12.78
C VAL A 16 -24.54 -4.99 11.37
N LEU A 17 -24.67 -6.32 11.27
CA LEU A 17 -25.33 -6.91 10.13
C LEU A 17 -26.69 -6.22 10.03
N VAL A 18 -26.90 -5.45 8.98
CA VAL A 18 -28.24 -5.16 8.50
C VAL A 18 -28.78 -6.52 8.06
N ALA A 19 -29.43 -7.21 9.00
CA ALA A 19 -30.39 -8.24 8.70
C ALA A 19 -31.41 -7.60 7.75
N GLY A 20 -31.27 -7.92 6.46
CA GLY A 20 -32.42 -7.84 5.57
C GLY A 20 -33.49 -8.75 6.16
N ASN A 21 -34.75 -8.35 6.00
CA ASN A 21 -35.95 -9.01 6.51
C ASN A 21 -36.22 -10.44 5.95
N GLY A 22 -35.19 -11.26 5.72
CA GLY A 22 -35.31 -12.71 5.61
C GLY A 22 -35.01 -13.32 6.98
N GLY A 23 -35.92 -14.15 7.51
CA GLY A 23 -35.84 -14.69 8.86
C GLY A 23 -34.45 -15.20 9.24
N ALA A 24 -34.02 -14.89 10.47
CA ALA A 24 -32.76 -15.39 11.01
C ALA A 24 -32.68 -16.91 10.80
N GLN A 25 -31.85 -17.35 9.85
CA GLN A 25 -31.66 -18.77 9.59
C GLN A 25 -31.24 -19.45 10.89
N ASP A 26 -32.00 -20.45 11.31
CA ASP A 26 -31.72 -21.21 12.52
C ASP A 26 -30.55 -22.17 12.26
N LEU A 27 -29.34 -21.63 12.40
CA LEU A 27 -28.10 -22.40 12.21
C LEU A 27 -27.86 -23.31 13.43
N PRO A 28 -27.47 -24.58 13.22
CA PRO A 28 -27.21 -25.50 14.31
C PRO A 28 -26.06 -25.00 15.20
N VAL A 29 -26.16 -25.29 16.49
CA VAL A 29 -25.17 -24.89 17.49
C VAL A 29 -24.36 -26.11 17.91
N VAL A 30 -23.05 -26.09 17.64
CA VAL A 30 -22.10 -27.12 18.06
C VAL A 30 -21.09 -26.48 19.02
N LYS A 31 -21.01 -27.01 20.24
CA LYS A 31 -20.12 -26.49 21.31
C LYS A 31 -20.29 -24.97 21.53
N GLY A 32 -21.54 -24.50 21.53
CA GLY A 32 -21.88 -23.09 21.75
C GLY A 32 -21.66 -22.16 20.55
N LYS A 33 -21.27 -22.68 19.38
CA LYS A 33 -21.04 -21.89 18.16
C LYS A 33 -22.02 -22.24 17.07
N LYS A 34 -22.56 -21.23 16.38
CA LYS A 34 -23.37 -21.42 15.16
C LYS A 34 -22.51 -21.99 14.05
N VAL A 35 -23.03 -22.97 13.31
CA VAL A 35 -22.33 -23.70 12.26
C VAL A 35 -22.99 -23.47 10.91
N VAL A 36 -22.20 -23.11 9.90
CA VAL A 36 -22.68 -22.86 8.53
C VAL A 36 -22.57 -24.10 7.64
N ALA A 37 -21.62 -24.98 7.94
CA ALA A 37 -21.47 -26.29 7.29
C ALA A 37 -20.71 -27.27 8.19
N SER A 38 -20.82 -28.57 7.92
CA SER A 38 -20.08 -29.65 8.58
C SER A 38 -19.50 -30.60 7.54
N VAL A 39 -18.23 -30.99 7.70
CA VAL A 39 -17.50 -31.91 6.82
C VAL A 39 -16.96 -33.07 7.64
N GLN A 40 -17.52 -34.27 7.46
CA GLN A 40 -17.20 -35.46 8.27
C GLN A 40 -17.31 -35.22 9.79
N GLY A 41 -18.34 -34.45 10.19
CA GLY A 41 -18.57 -34.05 11.59
C GLY A 41 -17.71 -32.87 12.08
N GLU A 42 -16.76 -32.38 11.29
CA GLU A 42 -15.99 -31.18 11.61
C GLU A 42 -16.75 -29.91 11.21
N PRO A 43 -17.04 -28.97 12.14
CA PRO A 43 -17.83 -27.79 11.85
C PRO A 43 -17.00 -26.66 11.21
N ILE A 44 -17.60 -26.00 10.23
CA ILE A 44 -17.24 -24.65 9.77
C ILE A 44 -18.18 -23.67 10.48
N THR A 45 -17.64 -22.83 11.35
CA THR A 45 -18.45 -21.94 12.20
C THR A 45 -18.86 -20.67 11.45
N LEU A 46 -19.96 -20.04 11.89
CA LEU A 46 -20.39 -18.74 11.38
C LEU A 46 -19.33 -17.65 11.60
N GLU A 47 -18.61 -17.73 12.72
CA GLU A 47 -17.51 -16.81 13.04
C GLU A 47 -16.39 -16.91 11.99
N GLU A 48 -15.93 -18.11 11.68
CA GLU A 48 -14.89 -18.34 10.67
C GLU A 48 -15.36 -17.88 9.27
N PHE A 49 -16.60 -18.22 8.90
CA PHE A 49 -17.18 -17.79 7.63
C PHE A 49 -17.24 -16.25 7.52
N THR A 50 -17.75 -15.57 8.54
CA THR A 50 -17.84 -14.10 8.56
C THR A 50 -16.47 -13.42 8.54
N GLN A 51 -15.44 -14.01 9.18
CA GLN A 51 -14.07 -13.52 9.09
C GLN A 51 -13.51 -13.62 7.66
N GLN A 52 -13.81 -14.71 6.94
CA GLN A 52 -13.42 -14.86 5.54
C GLN A 52 -14.19 -13.91 4.60
N VAL A 53 -15.49 -13.70 4.83
CA VAL A 53 -16.28 -12.70 4.10
C VAL A 53 -15.71 -11.30 4.32
N ALA A 54 -15.33 -10.96 5.55
CA ALA A 54 -14.69 -9.68 5.85
C ALA A 54 -13.31 -9.55 5.17
N ALA A 55 -12.53 -10.64 5.08
CA ALA A 55 -11.27 -10.67 4.37
C ALA A 55 -11.44 -10.41 2.87
N MET A 56 -12.43 -11.03 2.24
CA MET A 56 -12.78 -10.84 0.83
C MET A 56 -13.15 -9.38 0.51
N LYS A 57 -13.73 -8.66 1.48
CA LYS A 57 -14.12 -7.25 1.34
C LYS A 57 -13.00 -6.25 1.62
N ARG A 58 -11.81 -6.69 2.10
CA ARG A 58 -10.67 -5.79 2.36
C ARG A 58 -10.14 -5.22 1.04
N GLY A 59 -10.66 -4.07 0.63
CA GLY A 59 -10.38 -3.43 -0.66
C GLY A 59 -11.61 -2.81 -1.31
N GLN A 60 -12.81 -3.19 -0.83
CA GLN A 60 -14.07 -2.56 -1.22
C GLN A 60 -14.37 -1.35 -0.32
N ALA A 61 -15.28 -0.48 -0.78
CA ALA A 61 -15.74 0.66 -0.02
C ALA A 61 -16.28 0.22 1.36
N PRO A 62 -16.02 0.98 2.45
CA PRO A 62 -16.56 0.68 3.76
C PRO A 62 -18.09 0.51 3.71
N GLY A 63 -18.60 -0.64 4.17
CA GLY A 63 -20.03 -0.96 4.16
C GLY A 63 -20.54 -1.67 2.91
N ALA A 64 -19.67 -2.01 1.94
CA ALA A 64 -20.05 -2.85 0.79
C ALA A 64 -20.59 -4.22 1.25
N LYS A 65 -21.78 -4.59 0.74
CA LYS A 65 -22.33 -5.95 0.89
C LYS A 65 -21.68 -6.85 -0.16
N ALA A 66 -21.35 -8.08 0.22
CA ALA A 66 -20.91 -9.06 -0.78
C ALA A 66 -22.15 -9.57 -1.51
N ASP A 67 -21.97 -9.94 -2.77
CA ASP A 67 -22.99 -10.66 -3.52
C ASP A 67 -23.26 -12.00 -2.81
N PRO A 68 -24.52 -12.37 -2.51
CA PRO A 68 -24.86 -13.68 -1.96
C PRO A 68 -24.24 -14.85 -2.72
N ARG A 69 -24.05 -14.74 -4.04
CA ARG A 69 -23.38 -15.75 -4.87
C ARG A 69 -21.90 -15.90 -4.51
N GLU A 70 -21.21 -14.80 -4.24
CA GLU A 70 -19.82 -14.82 -3.79
C GLU A 70 -19.67 -15.41 -2.39
N GLU A 71 -20.64 -15.15 -1.50
CA GLU A 71 -20.68 -15.73 -0.15
C GLU A 71 -20.89 -17.25 -0.19
N ILE A 72 -21.75 -17.76 -1.08
CA ILE A 72 -21.92 -19.21 -1.30
C ILE A 72 -20.65 -19.82 -1.90
N ALA A 73 -20.08 -19.21 -2.93
CA ALA A 73 -18.83 -19.68 -3.54
C ALA A 73 -17.66 -19.66 -2.54
N LEU A 74 -17.65 -18.73 -1.57
CA LEU A 74 -16.71 -18.76 -0.47
C LEU A 74 -16.95 -19.96 0.46
N LEU A 75 -18.21 -20.24 0.82
CA LEU A 75 -18.53 -21.38 1.67
C LEU A 75 -18.15 -22.71 1.01
N ASP A 76 -18.44 -22.88 -0.29
CA ASP A 76 -18.02 -24.07 -1.05
C ASP A 76 -16.49 -24.21 -1.05
N ARG A 77 -15.74 -23.13 -1.29
CA ARG A 77 -14.27 -23.16 -1.19
C ARG A 77 -13.77 -23.54 0.20
N MET A 78 -14.43 -23.10 1.27
CA MET A 78 -14.08 -23.49 2.63
C MET A 78 -14.34 -24.97 2.89
N ILE A 79 -15.43 -25.53 2.34
CA ILE A 79 -15.75 -26.96 2.40
C ILE A 79 -14.69 -27.76 1.64
N ASP A 80 -14.36 -27.35 0.42
CA ASP A 80 -13.38 -28.03 -0.43
C ASP A 80 -11.98 -28.02 0.21
N LEU A 81 -11.57 -26.89 0.79
CA LEU A 81 -10.32 -26.79 1.54
C LEU A 81 -10.31 -27.72 2.77
N MET A 82 -11.43 -27.84 3.48
CA MET A 82 -11.54 -28.77 4.61
C MET A 82 -11.42 -30.23 4.16
N LEU A 83 -12.10 -30.61 3.07
CA LEU A 83 -12.04 -31.95 2.50
C LEU A 83 -10.60 -32.31 2.08
N ILE A 84 -9.93 -31.40 1.37
CA ILE A 84 -8.54 -31.59 0.94
C ILE A 84 -7.60 -31.68 2.14
N ALA A 85 -7.79 -30.87 3.18
CA ALA A 85 -6.99 -30.93 4.39
C ALA A 85 -7.21 -32.25 5.17
N GLN A 86 -8.44 -32.75 5.25
CA GLN A 86 -8.74 -34.05 5.86
C GLN A 86 -8.08 -35.20 5.09
N GLU A 87 -8.12 -35.15 3.76
CA GLU A 87 -7.43 -36.11 2.90
C GLU A 87 -5.91 -36.05 3.06
N ALA A 88 -5.34 -34.84 3.14
CA ALA A 88 -3.92 -34.65 3.41
C ALA A 88 -3.48 -35.28 4.74
N ARG A 89 -4.29 -35.13 5.80
CA ARG A 89 -4.04 -35.80 7.10
C ARG A 89 -4.15 -37.31 6.97
N ARG A 90 -5.10 -37.83 6.19
CA ARG A 90 -5.21 -39.27 5.91
C ARG A 90 -3.94 -39.83 5.23
N MET A 91 -3.30 -39.01 4.41
CA MET A 91 -2.02 -39.31 3.76
C MET A 91 -0.79 -38.96 4.61
N ASP A 92 -0.95 -38.67 5.91
CA ASP A 92 0.12 -38.29 6.84
C ASP A 92 0.94 -37.05 6.41
N MET A 93 0.37 -36.17 5.58
CA MET A 93 1.05 -34.97 5.12
C MET A 93 1.28 -33.94 6.23
N ASP A 94 0.46 -33.95 7.28
CA ASP A 94 0.64 -33.19 8.52
C ASP A 94 1.87 -33.62 9.32
N LYS A 95 2.38 -34.84 9.07
CA LYS A 95 3.58 -35.36 9.73
C LYS A 95 4.87 -34.94 9.02
N LEU A 96 4.77 -34.39 7.80
CA LEU A 96 5.93 -33.95 7.04
C LEU A 96 6.69 -32.83 7.78
N PRO A 97 8.04 -32.89 7.86
CA PRO A 97 8.83 -31.88 8.55
C PRO A 97 8.55 -30.46 8.06
N GLU A 98 8.38 -30.26 6.75
CA GLU A 98 8.08 -28.96 6.16
C GLU A 98 6.74 -28.38 6.63
N VAL A 99 5.70 -29.23 6.74
CA VAL A 99 4.36 -28.81 7.19
C VAL A 99 4.38 -28.53 8.68
N ARG A 100 4.95 -29.43 9.49
CA ARG A 100 5.08 -29.25 10.94
C ARG A 100 5.83 -27.96 11.28
N GLN A 101 6.93 -27.69 10.60
CA GLN A 101 7.73 -26.49 10.85
C GLN A 101 6.97 -25.21 10.48
N LEU A 102 6.22 -25.22 9.38
CA LEU A 102 5.39 -24.10 8.94
C LEU A 102 4.29 -23.81 9.99
N VAL A 103 3.53 -24.84 10.37
CA VAL A 103 2.44 -24.73 11.36
C VAL A 103 2.97 -24.31 12.73
N GLU A 104 4.08 -24.91 13.21
CA GLU A 104 4.64 -24.55 14.52
C GLU A 104 5.19 -23.11 14.53
N SER A 105 5.76 -22.64 13.41
CA SER A 105 6.24 -21.28 13.29
C SER A 105 5.10 -20.27 13.34
N TYR A 106 4.02 -20.53 12.61
CA TYR A 106 2.79 -19.74 12.67
C TYR A 106 2.20 -19.76 14.08
N ALA A 107 2.03 -20.94 14.68
CA ALA A 107 1.49 -21.12 16.02
C ALA A 107 2.28 -20.33 17.10
N ARG A 108 3.60 -20.24 16.99
CA ARG A 108 4.44 -19.41 17.90
C ARG A 108 4.24 -17.91 17.70
N VAL A 109 3.94 -17.46 16.48
CA VAL A 109 3.66 -16.04 16.19
C VAL A 109 2.28 -15.70 16.72
N THR A 110 1.26 -16.46 16.31
CA THR A 110 -0.13 -16.27 16.71
C THR A 110 -0.29 -16.25 18.23
N LEU A 111 0.41 -17.12 18.95
CA LEU A 111 0.34 -17.15 20.41
C LEU A 111 0.82 -15.84 21.06
N ARG A 112 1.86 -15.21 20.51
CA ARG A 112 2.37 -13.92 21.00
C ARG A 112 1.44 -12.77 20.61
N GLU A 113 0.82 -12.85 19.44
CA GLU A 113 -0.20 -11.89 19.01
C GLU A 113 -1.44 -11.93 19.90
N GLU A 114 -1.89 -13.11 20.34
CA GLU A 114 -2.99 -13.22 21.31
C GLU A 114 -2.67 -12.51 22.63
N LEU A 115 -1.41 -12.61 23.11
CA LEU A 115 -0.97 -11.88 24.29
C LEU A 115 -0.97 -10.37 24.02
N ALA A 116 -0.37 -9.92 22.91
CA ALA A 116 -0.35 -8.51 22.56
C ALA A 116 -1.77 -7.94 22.42
N ALA A 117 -2.69 -8.65 21.76
CA ALA A 117 -4.09 -8.28 21.63
C ALA A 117 -4.79 -8.15 22.98
N ARG A 118 -4.52 -9.08 23.91
CA ARG A 118 -5.05 -9.02 25.27
C ARG A 118 -4.52 -7.82 26.04
N LEU A 119 -3.25 -7.47 25.90
CA LEU A 119 -2.63 -6.34 26.59
C LEU A 119 -3.17 -4.99 26.12
N VAL A 120 -3.56 -4.88 24.84
CA VAL A 120 -3.99 -3.62 24.24
C VAL A 120 -5.50 -3.43 24.17
N LYS A 121 -6.28 -4.43 24.62
CA LYS A 121 -7.74 -4.47 24.49
C LYS A 121 -8.41 -3.23 25.07
N ASP A 122 -7.98 -2.81 26.26
CA ASP A 122 -8.58 -1.71 27.02
C ASP A 122 -7.76 -0.40 26.95
N VAL A 123 -6.72 -0.37 26.11
CA VAL A 123 -5.90 0.83 25.91
C VAL A 123 -6.67 1.87 25.11
N LYS A 124 -6.65 3.12 25.59
CA LYS A 124 -7.27 4.28 24.96
C LYS A 124 -6.21 5.28 24.51
N ALA A 125 -6.54 6.08 23.50
CA ALA A 125 -5.71 7.22 23.12
C ALA A 125 -5.64 8.24 24.27
N ASP A 126 -4.48 8.85 24.46
CA ASP A 126 -4.32 9.97 25.39
C ASP A 126 -4.85 11.25 24.73
N PRO A 127 -5.89 11.91 25.29
CA PRO A 127 -6.47 13.10 24.69
C PRO A 127 -5.45 14.23 24.43
N LYS A 128 -4.42 14.37 25.28
CA LYS A 128 -3.39 15.39 25.09
C LYS A 128 -2.57 15.09 23.84
N GLU A 129 -2.18 13.85 23.67
CA GLU A 129 -1.40 13.39 22.52
C GLU A 129 -2.23 13.46 21.23
N VAL A 130 -3.52 13.14 21.28
CA VAL A 130 -4.45 13.35 20.14
C VAL A 130 -4.45 14.81 19.72
N GLU A 131 -4.60 15.73 20.67
CA GLU A 131 -4.65 17.16 20.39
C GLU A 131 -3.30 17.68 19.85
N GLU A 132 -2.17 17.20 20.37
CA GLU A 132 -0.84 17.54 19.86
C GLU A 132 -0.64 17.10 18.41
N ILE A 133 -0.97 15.84 18.09
CA ILE A 133 -0.86 15.28 16.73
C ILE A 133 -1.83 16.00 15.79
N TYR A 134 -3.08 16.20 16.22
CA TYR A 134 -4.10 16.87 15.43
C TYR A 134 -3.71 18.31 15.12
N ARG A 135 -3.34 19.10 16.13
CA ARG A 135 -2.88 20.47 15.94
C ARG A 135 -1.65 20.56 15.06
N ALA A 136 -0.75 19.58 15.10
CA ALA A 136 0.38 19.53 14.20
C ALA A 136 -0.04 19.24 12.75
N SER A 137 -1.06 18.41 12.52
CA SER A 137 -1.51 18.03 11.17
C SER A 137 -2.36 19.10 10.49
N VAL A 138 -3.17 19.84 11.24
CA VAL A 138 -4.04 20.90 10.67
C VAL A 138 -3.43 22.30 10.72
N ARG A 139 -2.26 22.48 11.35
CA ARG A 139 -1.63 23.81 11.52
C ARG A 139 -1.48 24.55 10.19
N GLN A 140 -1.98 25.78 10.14
CA GLN A 140 -1.78 26.72 9.06
C GLN A 140 -1.13 28.00 9.58
N TRP A 141 -0.23 28.57 8.79
CA TRP A 141 0.44 29.83 9.10
C TRP A 141 -0.02 30.87 8.10
N LYS A 142 -0.57 31.98 8.59
CA LYS A 142 -0.83 33.17 7.78
C LYS A 142 0.43 34.02 7.77
N VAL A 143 0.99 34.23 6.59
CA VAL A 143 2.24 34.99 6.42
C VAL A 143 2.10 36.04 5.33
N SER A 144 2.82 37.14 5.50
CA SER A 144 3.10 38.09 4.43
C SER A 144 4.59 38.01 4.11
N ALA A 145 4.95 37.94 2.83
CA ALA A 145 6.30 37.65 2.38
C ALA A 145 6.70 38.52 1.18
N ALA A 146 7.94 39.01 1.20
CA ALA A 146 8.56 39.75 0.11
C ALA A 146 9.77 38.99 -0.42
N LEU A 147 9.88 38.88 -1.75
CA LEU A 147 10.95 38.20 -2.46
C LEU A 147 11.99 39.21 -2.97
N PHE A 148 13.25 38.89 -2.80
CA PHE A 148 14.41 39.70 -3.15
C PHE A 148 15.42 38.89 -3.95
N GLU A 149 16.12 39.57 -4.84
CA GLU A 149 17.29 39.02 -5.54
C GLU A 149 18.59 39.29 -4.76
N LYS A 150 18.66 40.39 -4.00
CA LYS A 150 19.85 40.85 -3.28
C LYS A 150 19.69 40.74 -1.76
N GLU A 151 20.71 40.20 -1.10
CA GLU A 151 20.75 40.00 0.36
C GLU A 151 20.71 41.31 1.15
N GLU A 152 21.40 42.34 0.67
CA GLU A 152 21.40 43.67 1.31
C GLU A 152 20.00 44.28 1.40
N GLN A 153 19.19 44.14 0.36
CA GLN A 153 17.82 44.66 0.31
C GLN A 153 16.89 43.87 1.24
N ALA A 154 16.99 42.54 1.23
CA ALA A 154 16.25 41.68 2.13
C ALA A 154 16.60 41.97 3.61
N GLY A 155 17.91 42.10 3.91
CA GLY A 155 18.39 42.45 5.25
C GLY A 155 17.89 43.82 5.71
N SER A 156 17.83 44.81 4.81
CA SER A 156 17.34 46.16 5.12
C SER A 156 15.85 46.15 5.47
N LEU A 157 15.01 45.44 4.71
CA LEU A 157 13.59 45.28 5.06
C LEU A 157 13.43 44.60 6.42
N ALA A 158 14.16 43.49 6.65
CA ALA A 158 14.10 42.77 7.92
C ALA A 158 14.46 43.67 9.11
N ALA A 159 15.50 44.52 8.96
CA ALA A 159 15.92 45.47 9.97
C ALA A 159 14.89 46.60 10.21
N GLU A 160 14.33 47.19 9.14
CA GLU A 160 13.30 48.23 9.26
C GLU A 160 12.06 47.73 9.99
N VAL A 161 11.63 46.50 9.69
CA VAL A 161 10.46 45.90 10.32
C VAL A 161 10.76 45.48 11.76
N ALA A 162 11.96 44.95 12.03
CA ALA A 162 12.41 44.68 13.39
C ALA A 162 12.51 45.97 14.25
N ALA A 163 12.77 47.12 13.63
CA ALA A 163 12.76 48.43 14.29
C ALA A 163 11.34 49.00 14.54
N GLY A 164 10.29 48.28 14.17
CA GLY A 164 8.89 48.63 14.47
C GLY A 164 8.10 49.20 13.28
N LYS A 165 8.68 49.28 12.09
CA LYS A 165 7.94 49.71 10.89
C LYS A 165 6.96 48.60 10.45
N PRO A 166 5.70 48.91 10.09
CA PRO A 166 4.77 47.89 9.61
C PRO A 166 5.28 47.17 8.36
N PHE A 167 5.30 45.83 8.38
CA PHE A 167 5.81 45.02 7.27
C PHE A 167 5.16 45.37 5.94
N ALA A 168 3.82 45.48 5.90
CA ALA A 168 3.08 45.77 4.68
C ALA A 168 3.47 47.13 4.06
N GLU A 169 3.68 48.15 4.89
CA GLU A 169 4.12 49.47 4.44
C GLU A 169 5.54 49.42 3.86
N ALA A 170 6.47 48.84 4.61
CA ALA A 170 7.87 48.72 4.17
C ALA A 170 8.00 47.85 2.91
N ALA A 171 7.35 46.70 2.88
CA ALA A 171 7.42 45.78 1.74
C ALA A 171 6.80 46.36 0.46
N ARG A 172 5.68 47.10 0.56
CA ARG A 172 5.08 47.81 -0.59
C ARG A 172 5.99 48.91 -1.13
N ALA A 173 6.68 49.65 -0.26
CA ALA A 173 7.67 50.64 -0.68
C ALA A 173 8.85 49.99 -1.42
N TYR A 174 9.39 48.89 -0.90
CA TYR A 174 10.46 48.15 -1.56
C TYR A 174 10.02 47.56 -2.91
N LEU A 175 8.76 47.12 -3.03
CA LEU A 175 8.20 46.68 -4.31
C LEU A 175 8.05 47.84 -5.30
N ALA A 176 7.52 48.98 -4.86
CA ALA A 176 7.31 50.16 -5.70
C ALA A 176 8.62 50.74 -6.26
N ASP A 177 9.69 50.72 -5.46
CA ASP A 177 11.03 51.19 -5.85
C ASP A 177 11.83 50.13 -6.65
N GLY A 178 11.24 48.97 -6.96
CA GLY A 178 11.89 47.88 -7.70
C GLY A 178 12.97 47.12 -6.92
N ARG A 179 13.03 47.28 -5.58
CA ARG A 179 13.97 46.57 -4.70
C ARG A 179 13.47 45.18 -4.32
N ALA A 180 12.17 44.98 -4.21
CA ALA A 180 11.55 43.66 -4.07
C ALA A 180 11.03 43.18 -5.43
N ALA A 181 11.24 41.90 -5.76
CA ALA A 181 10.78 41.28 -6.98
C ALA A 181 9.30 40.86 -6.92
N LYS A 182 8.82 40.49 -5.72
CA LYS A 182 7.42 40.08 -5.49
C LYS A 182 7.00 40.35 -4.05
N LEU A 183 5.72 40.63 -3.84
CA LEU A 183 5.08 40.71 -2.53
C LEU A 183 3.83 39.82 -2.54
N GLU A 184 3.69 38.99 -1.51
CA GLU A 184 2.48 38.21 -1.24
C GLU A 184 1.99 38.51 0.18
N GLU A 185 0.77 39.02 0.31
CA GLU A 185 0.21 39.43 1.60
C GLU A 185 -0.84 38.43 2.09
N GLY A 186 -0.74 38.03 3.36
CA GLY A 186 -1.75 37.24 4.06
C GLY A 186 -1.96 35.80 3.54
N VAL A 187 -0.94 35.20 2.94
CA VAL A 187 -0.99 33.83 2.38
C VAL A 187 -1.12 32.80 3.50
N LEU A 188 -2.06 31.86 3.35
CA LEU A 188 -2.21 30.70 4.23
C LEU A 188 -1.36 29.55 3.74
N LEU A 189 -0.32 29.21 4.49
CA LEU A 189 0.56 28.08 4.21
C LEU A 189 0.23 26.91 5.12
N SER A 190 0.06 25.73 4.53
CA SER A 190 0.11 24.45 5.26
C SER A 190 1.53 23.91 5.25
N ARG A 191 1.85 22.96 6.13
CA ARG A 191 3.18 22.34 6.15
C ARG A 191 3.55 21.69 4.80
N ALA A 192 2.57 21.14 4.08
CA ALA A 192 2.78 20.48 2.80
C ALA A 192 3.01 21.46 1.63
N ALA A 193 2.45 22.68 1.72
CA ALA A 193 2.58 23.71 0.69
C ALA A 193 3.77 24.66 0.92
N MET A 194 4.53 24.47 1.99
CA MET A 194 5.57 25.40 2.44
C MET A 194 6.96 24.94 1.99
N ASP A 195 7.77 25.88 1.48
CA ASP A 195 9.18 25.61 1.20
C ASP A 195 9.92 25.18 2.50
N PRO A 196 10.77 24.13 2.47
CA PRO A 196 11.45 23.64 3.67
C PRO A 196 12.28 24.70 4.41
N ALA A 197 12.90 25.65 3.72
CA ALA A 197 13.69 26.71 4.34
C ALA A 197 12.78 27.70 5.07
N ILE A 198 11.66 28.08 4.45
CA ILE A 198 10.60 28.89 5.08
C ILE A 198 10.04 28.14 6.31
N GLY A 199 9.77 26.85 6.18
CA GLY A 199 9.26 26.03 7.27
C GLY A 199 10.23 25.82 8.42
N LYS A 200 11.54 25.95 8.18
CA LYS A 200 12.55 25.98 9.25
C LYS A 200 12.59 27.35 9.92
N ALA A 201 12.49 28.43 9.16
CA ALA A 201 12.46 29.80 9.71
C ALA A 201 11.25 30.02 10.61
N ILE A 202 10.04 29.69 10.12
CA ILE A 202 8.78 29.85 10.86
C ILE A 202 8.75 29.03 12.17
N ALA A 203 9.43 27.87 12.22
CA ALA A 203 9.42 27.01 13.40
C ALA A 203 9.99 27.69 14.66
N GLY A 204 10.86 28.69 14.51
CA GLY A 204 11.44 29.47 15.61
C GLY A 204 10.87 30.88 15.76
N MET A 205 9.92 31.29 14.91
CA MET A 205 9.38 32.65 14.92
C MET A 205 8.27 32.81 15.96
N ALA A 206 8.26 33.97 16.63
CA ALA A 206 7.13 34.40 17.45
C ALA A 206 6.00 34.95 16.56
N LEU A 207 4.76 34.85 17.03
CA LEU A 207 3.62 35.49 16.37
C LEU A 207 3.85 37.01 16.28
N GLY A 208 3.67 37.59 15.11
CA GLY A 208 3.93 38.99 14.80
C GLY A 208 5.38 39.34 14.45
N SER A 209 6.32 38.39 14.57
CA SER A 209 7.74 38.63 14.24
C SER A 209 8.05 38.47 12.75
N THR A 210 9.14 39.10 12.31
CA THR A 210 9.67 39.04 10.94
C THR A 210 10.93 38.18 10.89
N SER A 211 11.09 37.40 9.84
CA SER A 211 12.26 36.55 9.63
C SER A 211 13.48 37.37 9.19
N PRO A 212 14.71 36.86 9.39
CA PRO A 212 15.84 37.28 8.55
C PRO A 212 15.59 36.90 7.08
N ALA A 213 16.49 37.29 6.18
CA ALA A 213 16.45 36.84 4.79
C ALA A 213 16.60 35.31 4.72
N VAL A 214 15.57 34.63 4.23
CA VAL A 214 15.52 33.18 4.08
C VAL A 214 15.85 32.82 2.63
N ALA A 215 16.96 32.11 2.41
CA ALA A 215 17.31 31.62 1.08
C ALA A 215 16.35 30.50 0.65
N THR A 216 15.69 30.68 -0.50
CA THR A 216 14.82 29.70 -1.14
C THR A 216 15.30 29.45 -2.58
N LYS A 217 14.71 28.45 -3.27
CA LYS A 217 15.01 28.21 -4.69
C LYS A 217 14.63 29.39 -5.60
N SER A 218 13.69 30.24 -5.15
CA SER A 218 13.16 31.36 -5.93
C SER A 218 13.87 32.68 -5.62
N GLY A 219 14.81 32.71 -4.68
CA GLY A 219 15.48 33.91 -4.19
C GLY A 219 15.40 34.05 -2.68
N LEU A 220 15.67 35.26 -2.17
CA LEU A 220 15.70 35.56 -0.75
C LEU A 220 14.33 36.06 -0.29
N VAL A 221 13.74 35.43 0.73
CA VAL A 221 12.42 35.77 1.24
C VAL A 221 12.52 36.36 2.63
N VAL A 222 11.89 37.52 2.84
CA VAL A 222 11.63 38.07 4.18
C VAL A 222 10.14 37.94 4.44
N LEU A 223 9.76 37.33 5.56
CA LEU A 223 8.35 37.09 5.87
C LEU A 223 8.00 37.47 7.30
N THR A 224 6.74 37.86 7.50
CA THR A 224 6.16 38.11 8.82
C THR A 224 5.10 37.06 9.12
N LEU A 225 5.16 36.49 10.31
CA LEU A 225 4.15 35.53 10.79
C LEU A 225 2.99 36.29 11.43
N GLU A 226 1.85 36.35 10.76
CA GLU A 226 0.69 37.13 11.22
C GLU A 226 -0.24 36.34 12.13
N GLU A 227 -0.48 35.06 11.80
CA GLU A 227 -1.47 34.23 12.48
C GLU A 227 -1.12 32.75 12.40
N ILE A 228 -1.49 31.97 13.42
CA ILE A 228 -1.48 30.51 13.37
C ILE A 228 -2.91 30.02 13.56
N ARG A 229 -3.40 29.24 12.59
CA ARG A 229 -4.76 28.71 12.56
C ARG A 229 -4.75 27.18 12.68
N TYR A 230 -5.83 26.65 13.25
CA TYR A 230 -6.09 25.21 13.38
C TYR A 230 -7.49 24.92 12.85
N PRO A 231 -7.68 24.88 11.52
CA PRO A 231 -8.97 24.58 10.91
C PRO A 231 -9.51 23.22 11.38
N ASP A 232 -10.83 23.17 11.60
CA ASP A 232 -11.50 21.94 11.98
C ASP A 232 -11.53 20.92 10.84
N ASN A 233 -11.05 19.70 11.13
CA ASN A 233 -11.03 18.61 10.18
C ASN A 233 -11.25 17.27 10.90
N ALA A 234 -12.46 16.71 10.75
CA ALA A 234 -12.85 15.46 11.41
C ALA A 234 -12.01 14.25 10.96
N ALA A 235 -11.60 14.21 9.69
CA ALA A 235 -10.77 13.12 9.16
C ALA A 235 -9.36 13.15 9.77
N GLU A 236 -8.78 14.34 9.91
CA GLU A 236 -7.48 14.52 10.56
C GLU A 236 -7.54 14.24 12.06
N ARG A 237 -8.64 14.59 12.74
CA ARG A 237 -8.86 14.22 14.14
C ARG A 237 -8.93 12.71 14.32
N ALA A 238 -9.68 12.00 13.48
CA ALA A 238 -9.75 10.55 13.50
C ALA A 238 -8.38 9.89 13.25
N ARG A 239 -7.57 10.44 12.33
CA ARG A 239 -6.19 9.98 12.09
C ARG A 239 -5.29 10.20 13.31
N ALA A 240 -5.39 11.36 13.95
CA ALA A 240 -4.65 11.67 15.17
C ALA A 240 -5.01 10.73 16.33
N GLU A 241 -6.31 10.43 16.51
CA GLU A 241 -6.78 9.44 17.48
C GLU A 241 -6.19 8.05 17.24
N GLN A 242 -6.19 7.57 15.98
CA GLN A 242 -5.58 6.29 15.63
C GLN A 242 -4.07 6.28 15.85
N ALA A 243 -3.37 7.38 15.54
CA ALA A 243 -1.94 7.49 15.76
C ALA A 243 -1.58 7.47 17.25
N ALA A 244 -2.26 8.26 18.06
CA ALA A 244 -2.10 8.29 19.52
C ALA A 244 -2.44 6.94 20.16
N LEU A 245 -3.55 6.31 19.73
CA LEU A 245 -3.91 4.97 20.19
C LEU A 245 -2.83 3.94 19.82
N SER A 246 -2.35 3.95 18.59
CA SER A 246 -1.28 3.04 18.12
C SER A 246 0.00 3.20 18.94
N LYS A 247 0.40 4.45 19.25
CA LYS A 247 1.54 4.71 20.12
C LYS A 247 1.31 4.19 21.55
N LYS A 248 0.18 4.49 22.17
CA LYS A 248 -0.16 3.98 23.52
C LYS A 248 -0.20 2.47 23.58
N ARG A 249 -0.70 1.80 22.54
CA ARG A 249 -0.69 0.34 22.43
C ARG A 249 0.74 -0.22 22.36
N LYS A 250 1.63 0.40 21.58
CA LYS A 250 3.05 0.02 21.52
C LYS A 250 3.74 0.21 22.87
N GLU A 251 3.51 1.34 23.54
CA GLU A 251 4.03 1.62 24.89
C GLU A 251 3.56 0.56 25.91
N ALA A 252 2.28 0.19 25.88
CA ALA A 252 1.74 -0.83 26.78
C ALA A 252 2.39 -2.22 26.58
N VAL A 253 2.57 -2.63 25.32
CA VAL A 253 3.25 -3.90 24.99
C VAL A 253 4.73 -3.85 25.42
N ALA A 254 5.43 -2.75 25.14
CA ALA A 254 6.83 -2.57 25.52
C ALA A 254 7.03 -2.55 27.04
N ALA A 255 6.17 -1.85 27.79
CA ALA A 255 6.22 -1.83 29.24
C ALA A 255 5.99 -3.22 29.85
N HIS A 256 5.07 -4.00 29.27
CA HIS A 256 4.86 -5.38 29.69
C HIS A 256 6.06 -6.27 29.37
N ASP A 257 6.68 -6.10 28.20
CA ASP A 257 7.89 -6.82 27.80
C ASP A 257 9.05 -6.58 28.76
N GLU A 258 9.32 -5.33 29.11
CA GLU A 258 10.35 -4.97 30.08
C GLU A 258 10.07 -5.56 31.47
N ALA A 259 8.79 -5.58 31.88
CA ALA A 259 8.40 -6.22 33.14
C ALA A 259 8.65 -7.74 33.10
N LEU A 260 8.35 -8.42 31.99
CA LEU A 260 8.61 -9.84 31.81
C LEU A 260 10.11 -10.15 31.77
N LYS A 261 10.90 -9.34 31.05
CA LYS A 261 12.37 -9.46 31.00
C LYS A 261 12.97 -9.29 32.39
N LYS A 262 12.58 -8.25 33.14
CA LYS A 262 13.03 -8.02 34.52
C LYS A 262 12.68 -9.20 35.44
N LYS A 263 11.53 -9.84 35.22
CA LYS A 263 11.07 -10.97 36.03
C LYS A 263 11.79 -12.28 35.71
N TYR A 264 12.01 -12.57 34.43
CA TYR A 264 12.43 -13.90 33.98
C TYR A 264 13.85 -13.98 33.45
N VAL A 265 14.48 -12.86 33.08
CA VAL A 265 15.74 -12.87 32.33
C VAL A 265 16.91 -12.35 33.17
N LYS A 266 18.03 -13.07 33.13
CA LYS A 266 19.33 -12.58 33.61
C LYS A 266 20.33 -12.62 32.46
N VAL A 267 20.77 -11.46 32.00
CA VAL A 267 21.74 -11.33 30.90
C VAL A 267 23.16 -11.24 31.47
N ASN A 268 24.07 -12.04 30.94
CA ASN A 268 25.50 -11.88 31.19
C ASN A 268 26.04 -10.69 30.37
N ARG A 269 25.98 -9.49 30.98
CA ARG A 269 26.38 -8.24 30.34
C ARG A 269 27.88 -8.16 30.04
N GLU A 270 28.72 -8.79 30.86
CA GLU A 270 30.17 -8.85 30.63
C GLU A 270 30.48 -9.68 29.39
N LEU A 271 29.87 -10.87 29.29
CA LEU A 271 29.98 -11.72 28.11
C LEU A 271 29.47 -11.00 26.86
N LEU A 272 28.29 -10.37 26.92
CA LEU A 272 27.73 -9.64 25.78
C LEU A 272 28.65 -8.54 25.27
N LYS A 273 29.28 -7.79 26.18
CA LYS A 273 30.25 -6.74 25.83
C LYS A 273 31.53 -7.33 25.25
N SER A 274 31.97 -8.49 25.72
CA SER A 274 33.20 -9.15 25.24
C SER A 274 33.08 -9.74 23.83
N ILE A 275 31.87 -9.95 23.33
CA ILE A 275 31.65 -10.49 21.98
C ILE A 275 31.83 -9.37 20.97
N ASP A 276 32.81 -9.50 20.10
CA ASP A 276 33.08 -8.58 19.00
C ASP A 276 32.84 -9.28 17.66
N TYR A 277 31.78 -8.87 16.95
CA TYR A 277 31.45 -9.41 15.61
C TYR A 277 32.18 -8.70 14.47
N ASP A 278 32.78 -7.54 14.74
CA ASP A 278 33.57 -6.79 13.76
C ASP A 278 35.06 -7.22 13.80
N SER A 279 35.46 -8.00 14.82
CA SER A 279 36.78 -8.61 14.93
C SER A 279 36.90 -9.90 14.09
N ASP A 280 38.03 -10.04 13.40
CA ASP A 280 38.40 -11.27 12.67
C ASP A 280 38.70 -12.45 13.62
N THR A 281 38.99 -12.17 14.90
CA THR A 281 39.33 -13.20 15.90
C THR A 281 38.47 -13.00 17.18
N PRO A 282 37.70 -14.00 17.63
CA PRO A 282 37.62 -15.37 17.11
C PRO A 282 36.83 -15.51 15.79
N GLY A 283 36.16 -14.44 15.34
CA GLY A 283 35.38 -14.42 14.11
C GLY A 283 34.01 -15.09 14.24
N ILE A 284 33.11 -14.78 13.29
CA ILE A 284 31.70 -15.20 13.33
C ILE A 284 31.52 -16.73 13.35
N GLU A 285 32.35 -17.48 12.63
CA GLU A 285 32.25 -18.95 12.56
C GLU A 285 32.64 -19.66 13.86
N ALA A 286 33.56 -19.08 14.64
CA ALA A 286 33.88 -19.58 15.96
C ALA A 286 32.76 -19.26 16.96
N LEU A 287 32.23 -18.03 16.93
CA LEU A 287 31.11 -17.61 17.79
C LEU A 287 29.84 -18.42 17.53
N ARG A 288 29.63 -18.93 16.31
CA ARG A 288 28.53 -19.85 15.97
C ARG A 288 28.57 -21.17 16.73
N LYS A 289 29.74 -21.57 17.24
CA LYS A 289 29.93 -22.77 18.04
C LYS A 289 30.01 -22.48 19.55
N ASP A 290 29.96 -21.21 19.93
CA ASP A 290 30.10 -20.78 21.32
C ASP A 290 28.83 -21.06 22.14
N ARG A 291 28.94 -22.04 23.04
CA ARG A 291 27.85 -22.53 23.89
C ARG A 291 27.70 -21.74 25.19
N ARG A 292 28.53 -20.71 25.44
CA ARG A 292 28.43 -19.91 26.67
C ARG A 292 27.03 -19.31 26.79
N VAL A 293 26.47 -19.39 27.99
CA VAL A 293 25.14 -18.86 28.30
C VAL A 293 25.22 -17.34 28.34
N LEU A 294 24.52 -16.71 27.39
CA LEU A 294 24.42 -15.26 27.26
C LEU A 294 23.27 -14.70 28.09
N ALA A 295 22.14 -15.42 28.15
CA ALA A 295 21.02 -15.04 28.99
C ALA A 295 20.30 -16.26 29.57
N GLU A 296 20.12 -16.28 30.89
CA GLU A 296 19.24 -17.22 31.57
C GLU A 296 17.79 -16.75 31.49
N ILE A 297 16.87 -17.69 31.30
CA ILE A 297 15.44 -17.41 31.24
C ILE A 297 14.73 -18.40 32.16
N GLY A 298 14.08 -17.92 33.21
CA GLY A 298 13.48 -18.77 34.24
C GLY A 298 12.53 -19.83 33.67
N GLY A 299 12.85 -21.11 33.84
CA GLY A 299 12.06 -22.24 33.37
C GLY A 299 11.97 -22.37 31.84
N GLU A 300 12.95 -21.84 31.11
CA GLU A 300 13.11 -21.98 29.66
C GLU A 300 14.58 -22.35 29.36
N LYS A 301 14.86 -22.83 28.14
CA LYS A 301 16.25 -23.04 27.71
C LYS A 301 16.99 -21.70 27.65
N PRO A 302 18.20 -21.59 28.24
CA PRO A 302 18.99 -20.37 28.18
C PRO A 302 19.31 -20.02 26.73
N LEU A 303 19.61 -18.74 26.50
CA LEU A 303 20.11 -18.25 25.22
C LEU A 303 21.64 -18.24 25.23
N THR A 304 22.25 -18.76 24.18
CA THR A 304 23.69 -18.88 24.02
C THR A 304 24.27 -17.88 23.01
N VAL A 305 25.59 -17.68 23.05
CA VAL A 305 26.31 -16.87 22.05
C VAL A 305 26.11 -17.40 20.63
N ALA A 306 26.14 -18.73 20.45
CA ALA A 306 25.87 -19.39 19.17
C ALA A 306 24.49 -19.02 18.60
N GLU A 307 23.45 -19.01 19.43
CA GLU A 307 22.10 -18.65 18.98
C GLU A 307 21.99 -17.18 18.58
N LEU A 308 22.58 -16.25 19.34
CA LEU A 308 22.63 -14.83 18.96
C LEU A 308 23.39 -14.65 17.63
N THR A 309 24.51 -15.35 17.48
CA THR A 309 25.35 -15.30 16.28
C THR A 309 24.59 -15.79 15.05
N GLU A 310 23.87 -16.91 15.17
CA GLU A 310 23.05 -17.43 14.07
C GLU A 310 21.91 -16.48 13.68
N GLU A 311 21.28 -15.83 14.66
CA GLU A 311 20.21 -14.87 14.40
C GLU A 311 20.73 -13.63 13.64
N LEU A 312 21.88 -13.10 14.07
CA LEU A 312 22.54 -11.98 13.39
C LEU A 312 22.91 -12.35 11.95
N ARG A 313 23.43 -13.56 11.73
CA ARG A 313 23.82 -14.06 10.41
C ARG A 313 22.64 -14.19 9.46
N ARG A 314 21.48 -14.66 9.94
CA ARG A 314 20.26 -14.76 9.12
C ARG A 314 19.84 -13.41 8.52
N GLY A 315 20.08 -12.32 9.25
CA GLY A 315 19.82 -10.95 8.79
C GLY A 315 20.74 -10.45 7.66
N LEU A 316 21.81 -11.17 7.31
CA LEU A 316 22.78 -10.80 6.27
C LEU A 316 22.48 -11.42 4.88
N PHE A 317 21.45 -12.28 4.76
CA PHE A 317 21.18 -13.03 3.52
C PHE A 317 20.38 -12.27 2.45
N HIS A 318 20.09 -10.98 2.66
CA HIS A 318 19.42 -10.12 1.68
C HIS A 318 20.46 -9.33 0.85
N GLY A 319 21.00 -9.94 -0.22
CA GLY A 319 21.62 -9.27 -1.38
C GLY A 319 22.71 -8.17 -1.18
N ALA A 320 23.92 -8.46 -1.67
CA ALA A 320 24.93 -7.51 -2.20
C ALA A 320 25.71 -6.51 -1.32
N GLU A 321 25.69 -6.56 0.03
CA GLU A 321 26.62 -5.72 0.86
C GLU A 321 27.34 -6.48 2.00
N ARG A 322 27.75 -7.73 1.78
CA ARG A 322 28.28 -8.62 2.83
C ARG A 322 29.40 -8.03 3.70
N ALA A 323 30.35 -7.27 3.13
CA ALA A 323 31.48 -6.73 3.90
C ALA A 323 31.14 -5.46 4.70
N ALA A 324 30.26 -4.58 4.17
CA ALA A 324 29.85 -3.35 4.84
C ALA A 324 28.81 -3.61 5.93
N GLU A 325 27.94 -4.62 5.73
CA GLU A 325 26.98 -5.07 6.74
C GLU A 325 27.63 -5.84 7.88
N GLN A 326 28.70 -6.60 7.59
CA GLN A 326 29.48 -7.30 8.61
C GLN A 326 30.07 -6.35 9.65
N LYS A 327 30.56 -5.17 9.23
CA LYS A 327 31.08 -4.09 10.11
C LYS A 327 30.00 -3.35 10.91
N LYS A 328 28.73 -3.76 10.81
CA LYS A 328 27.60 -3.18 11.56
C LYS A 328 26.91 -4.19 12.46
N LEU A 329 27.48 -5.40 12.61
CA LEU A 329 26.89 -6.47 13.41
C LEU A 329 26.95 -6.14 14.91
N ASN A 330 28.01 -5.48 15.37
CA ASN A 330 28.11 -5.05 16.76
C ASN A 330 26.97 -4.11 17.18
N ALA A 331 26.55 -3.19 16.31
CA ALA A 331 25.42 -2.30 16.56
C ALA A 331 24.08 -3.04 16.65
N ARG A 332 23.97 -4.22 16.02
CA ARG A 332 22.76 -5.05 16.03
C ARG A 332 22.73 -6.06 17.18
N LYS A 333 23.80 -6.23 17.97
CA LYS A 333 23.88 -7.19 19.10
C LYS A 333 22.73 -7.04 20.09
N GLU A 334 22.62 -5.86 20.69
CA GLU A 334 21.63 -5.57 21.74
C GLU A 334 20.20 -5.65 21.18
N PRO A 335 19.84 -5.00 20.06
CA PRO A 335 18.50 -5.15 19.47
C PRO A 335 18.14 -6.60 19.10
N THR A 336 19.10 -7.37 18.59
CA THR A 336 18.86 -8.78 18.20
C THR A 336 18.64 -9.64 19.43
N LEU A 337 19.49 -9.50 20.45
CA LEU A 337 19.33 -10.16 21.74
C LEU A 337 17.97 -9.82 22.36
N ASP A 338 17.65 -8.52 22.40
CA ASP A 338 16.39 -8.01 22.95
C ASP A 338 15.17 -8.63 22.24
N GLY A 339 15.20 -8.66 20.91
CA GLY A 339 14.18 -9.32 20.10
C GLY A 339 14.05 -10.81 20.42
N MET A 340 15.16 -11.55 20.54
CA MET A 340 15.14 -12.98 20.90
C MET A 340 14.54 -13.21 22.29
N LEU A 341 14.92 -12.39 23.27
CA LEU A 341 14.39 -12.43 24.63
C LEU A 341 12.90 -12.15 24.65
N HIS A 342 12.46 -11.08 23.97
CA HIS A 342 11.05 -10.73 23.78
C HIS A 342 10.25 -11.93 23.28
N ARG A 343 10.69 -12.60 22.20
CA ARG A 343 9.97 -13.78 21.66
C ARG A 343 9.84 -14.91 22.68
N LYS A 344 10.89 -15.19 23.46
CA LYS A 344 10.89 -16.25 24.47
C LYS A 344 9.97 -15.89 25.65
N VAL A 345 10.10 -14.69 26.23
CA VAL A 345 9.31 -14.31 27.40
C VAL A 345 7.84 -14.05 27.08
N PHE A 346 7.51 -13.47 25.92
CA PHE A 346 6.12 -13.32 25.48
C PHE A 346 5.45 -14.67 25.26
N ARG A 347 6.13 -15.61 24.60
CA ARG A 347 5.60 -16.96 24.41
C ARG A 347 5.37 -17.64 25.75
N LYS A 348 6.35 -17.56 26.66
CA LYS A 348 6.24 -18.13 28.02
C LYS A 348 5.02 -17.57 28.75
N GLU A 349 4.84 -16.26 28.73
CA GLU A 349 3.71 -15.60 29.39
C GLU A 349 2.37 -15.97 28.76
N ALA A 350 2.30 -16.02 27.42
CA ALA A 350 1.11 -16.45 26.71
C ALA A 350 0.71 -17.90 27.04
N LEU A 351 1.69 -18.81 27.18
CA LEU A 351 1.48 -20.18 27.64
C LEU A 351 0.96 -20.21 29.09
N ARG A 352 1.59 -19.45 29.98
CA ARG A 352 1.19 -19.33 31.40
C ARG A 352 -0.26 -18.86 31.55
N LEU A 353 -0.69 -17.94 30.70
CA LEU A 353 -2.06 -17.41 30.66
C LEU A 353 -3.05 -18.32 29.93
N GLY A 354 -2.62 -19.48 29.43
CA GLY A 354 -3.48 -20.44 28.75
C GLY A 354 -3.97 -20.00 27.37
N LEU A 355 -3.32 -19.02 26.73
CA LEU A 355 -3.78 -18.47 25.43
C LEU A 355 -3.72 -19.49 24.30
N HIS A 356 -2.87 -20.51 24.41
CA HIS A 356 -2.82 -21.65 23.48
C HIS A 356 -4.09 -22.53 23.52
N LYS A 357 -4.96 -22.34 24.53
CA LYS A 357 -6.24 -23.05 24.65
C LYS A 357 -7.42 -22.21 24.15
N ALA A 358 -7.21 -20.90 23.94
CA ALA A 358 -8.23 -19.99 23.48
C ALA A 358 -8.74 -20.42 22.10
N ASP A 359 -10.04 -20.25 21.89
CA ASP A 359 -10.67 -20.60 20.62
C ASP A 359 -10.13 -19.78 19.45
N SER A 360 -9.88 -18.47 19.66
CA SER A 360 -9.25 -17.58 18.68
C SER A 360 -7.91 -18.14 18.18
N TYR A 361 -7.09 -18.61 19.11
CA TYR A 361 -5.80 -19.22 18.81
C TYR A 361 -5.95 -20.53 18.01
N LYS A 362 -6.81 -21.44 18.50
CA LYS A 362 -7.01 -22.76 17.87
C LYS A 362 -7.56 -22.64 16.45
N SER A 363 -8.56 -21.78 16.23
CA SER A 363 -9.12 -21.55 14.89
C SER A 363 -8.07 -21.02 13.93
N LYS A 364 -7.30 -19.99 14.31
CA LYS A 364 -6.22 -19.44 13.46
C LYS A 364 -5.16 -20.49 13.11
N VAL A 365 -4.71 -21.29 14.08
CA VAL A 365 -3.70 -22.34 13.84
C VAL A 365 -4.26 -23.43 12.93
N ARG A 366 -5.52 -23.84 13.14
CA ARG A 366 -6.21 -24.83 12.31
C ARG A 366 -6.39 -24.35 10.87
N GLU A 367 -6.82 -23.11 10.67
CA GLU A 367 -6.97 -22.51 9.34
C GLU A 367 -5.63 -22.49 8.59
N HIS A 368 -4.55 -22.09 9.28
CA HIS A 368 -3.22 -22.09 8.69
C HIS A 368 -2.71 -23.50 8.38
N GLU A 369 -2.95 -24.47 9.26
CA GLU A 369 -2.63 -25.88 9.00
C GLU A 369 -3.40 -26.40 7.78
N ASN A 370 -4.70 -26.14 7.69
CA ASN A 370 -5.50 -26.56 6.55
C ASN A 370 -4.98 -25.95 5.23
N ALA A 371 -4.57 -24.67 5.24
CA ALA A 371 -3.96 -24.02 4.09
C ALA A 371 -2.61 -24.65 3.70
N ALA A 372 -1.75 -24.95 4.68
CA ALA A 372 -0.47 -25.61 4.46
C ALA A 372 -0.63 -27.03 3.89
N LEU A 373 -1.64 -27.76 4.37
CA LEU A 373 -2.00 -29.08 3.87
C LEU A 373 -2.54 -29.01 2.45
N PHE A 374 -3.41 -28.05 2.15
CA PHE A 374 -3.91 -27.79 0.80
C PHE A 374 -2.76 -27.51 -0.17
N GLU A 375 -1.83 -26.61 0.19
CA GLU A 375 -0.65 -26.31 -0.63
C GLU A 375 0.21 -27.56 -0.86
N THR A 376 0.34 -28.41 0.16
CA THR A 376 1.10 -29.66 0.07
C THR A 376 0.44 -30.66 -0.89
N VAL A 377 -0.89 -30.81 -0.84
CA VAL A 377 -1.65 -31.64 -1.78
C VAL A 377 -1.54 -31.08 -3.19
N LEU A 378 -1.68 -29.76 -3.36
CA LEU A 378 -1.51 -29.10 -4.64
C LEU A 378 -0.14 -29.45 -5.26
N ARG A 379 0.94 -29.31 -4.48
CA ARG A 379 2.30 -29.56 -4.95
C ARG A 379 2.62 -31.03 -5.18
N LYS A 380 2.17 -31.94 -4.31
CA LYS A 380 2.59 -33.36 -4.32
C LYS A 380 1.62 -34.29 -5.05
N VAL A 381 0.36 -33.91 -5.21
CA VAL A 381 -0.70 -34.77 -5.77
C VAL A 381 -1.27 -34.17 -7.06
N VAL A 382 -1.68 -32.90 -7.02
CA VAL A 382 -2.40 -32.28 -8.14
C VAL A 382 -1.44 -31.84 -9.24
N ALA A 383 -0.45 -31.00 -8.92
CA ALA A 383 0.48 -30.42 -9.89
C ALA A 383 1.28 -31.47 -10.69
N PRO A 384 1.79 -32.58 -10.10
CA PRO A 384 2.52 -33.59 -10.86
C PRO A 384 1.68 -34.31 -11.92
N ALA A 385 0.34 -34.30 -11.80
CA ALA A 385 -0.57 -34.88 -12.78
C ALA A 385 -0.89 -33.93 -13.95
N ILE A 386 -0.46 -32.65 -13.86
CA ILE A 386 -0.76 -31.63 -14.85
C ILE A 386 0.40 -31.50 -15.83
N THR A 387 0.16 -31.91 -17.07
CA THR A 387 1.09 -31.67 -18.18
C THR A 387 0.54 -30.54 -19.07
N LEU A 388 1.34 -29.48 -19.26
CA LEU A 388 1.03 -28.42 -20.22
C LEU A 388 1.47 -28.86 -21.62
N LYS A 389 0.53 -28.99 -22.56
CA LYS A 389 0.83 -29.33 -23.95
C LYS A 389 0.85 -28.09 -24.83
N THR A 390 1.78 -28.03 -25.77
CA THR A 390 1.87 -26.95 -26.77
C THR A 390 0.58 -26.79 -27.57
N ASP A 391 -0.10 -27.89 -27.90
CA ASP A 391 -1.35 -27.86 -28.66
C ASP A 391 -2.48 -27.18 -27.88
N GLU A 392 -2.53 -27.34 -26.56
CA GLU A 392 -3.50 -26.66 -25.69
C GLU A 392 -3.24 -25.16 -25.63
N MET A 393 -1.96 -24.76 -25.61
CA MET A 393 -1.58 -23.33 -25.66
C MET A 393 -1.94 -22.69 -26.99
N LYS A 394 -1.72 -23.40 -28.11
CA LYS A 394 -2.14 -22.93 -29.44
C LYS A 394 -3.66 -22.85 -29.57
N ALA A 395 -4.38 -23.85 -29.08
CA ALA A 395 -5.85 -23.83 -29.04
C ALA A 395 -6.35 -22.64 -28.20
N TYR A 396 -5.77 -22.40 -27.03
CA TYR A 396 -6.11 -21.24 -26.20
C TYR A 396 -5.86 -19.92 -26.94
N TYR A 397 -4.69 -19.76 -27.57
CA TYR A 397 -4.37 -18.58 -28.38
C TYR A 397 -5.40 -18.37 -29.49
N ASP A 398 -5.83 -19.46 -30.13
CA ASP A 398 -6.78 -19.46 -31.23
C ASP A 398 -8.22 -19.20 -30.81
N GLU A 399 -8.62 -19.60 -29.62
CA GLU A 399 -9.92 -19.25 -29.04
C GLU A 399 -9.93 -17.79 -28.56
N HIS A 400 -8.81 -17.32 -28.01
CA HIS A 400 -8.68 -16.00 -27.39
C HIS A 400 -7.96 -14.99 -28.31
N ARG A 401 -8.11 -15.13 -29.65
CA ARG A 401 -7.36 -14.29 -30.62
C ARG A 401 -7.53 -12.80 -30.38
N LYS A 402 -8.73 -12.41 -29.95
CA LYS A 402 -9.14 -11.01 -29.71
C LYS A 402 -8.38 -10.39 -28.53
N ASP A 403 -8.06 -11.18 -27.51
CA ASP A 403 -7.35 -10.72 -26.32
C ASP A 403 -5.88 -10.36 -26.61
N TYR A 404 -5.37 -10.83 -27.75
CA TYR A 404 -4.00 -10.59 -28.22
C TYR A 404 -3.95 -9.66 -29.44
N ALA A 405 -5.04 -8.93 -29.71
CA ALA A 405 -5.07 -7.90 -30.74
C ALA A 405 -4.32 -6.64 -30.27
N THR A 406 -3.43 -6.12 -31.10
CA THR A 406 -2.92 -4.76 -30.93
C THR A 406 -3.86 -3.81 -31.66
N PRO A 407 -4.44 -2.81 -30.97
CA PRO A 407 -5.24 -1.80 -31.64
C PRO A 407 -4.37 -1.01 -32.62
N GLU A 408 -5.00 -0.44 -33.66
CA GLU A 408 -4.32 0.50 -34.53
C GLU A 408 -3.99 1.78 -33.74
N MET A 409 -2.72 2.18 -33.79
CA MET A 409 -2.21 3.36 -33.10
C MET A 409 -1.64 4.35 -34.11
N MET A 410 -1.79 5.64 -33.85
CA MET A 410 -1.15 6.70 -34.64
C MET A 410 -0.40 7.67 -33.73
N ARG A 411 0.66 8.28 -34.27
CA ARG A 411 1.26 9.49 -33.70
C ARG A 411 0.88 10.64 -34.61
N ILE A 412 0.08 11.57 -34.09
CA ILE A 412 -0.47 12.68 -34.87
C ILE A 412 -0.04 13.98 -34.22
N LYS A 413 0.44 14.93 -35.02
CA LYS A 413 0.55 16.34 -34.63
C LYS A 413 -0.49 17.16 -35.35
N SER A 414 -1.04 18.16 -34.69
CA SER A 414 -2.05 19.03 -35.31
C SER A 414 -1.65 20.50 -35.36
N LEU A 415 -1.99 21.14 -36.47
CA LEU A 415 -2.17 22.59 -36.58
C LEU A 415 -3.67 22.87 -36.68
N VAL A 416 -4.14 23.97 -36.09
CA VAL A 416 -5.58 24.27 -35.98
C VAL A 416 -5.82 25.69 -36.45
N PHE A 417 -6.85 25.90 -37.26
CA PHE A 417 -7.13 27.15 -37.96
C PHE A 417 -8.59 27.56 -37.80
N ALA A 418 -8.84 28.87 -37.87
CA ALA A 418 -10.19 29.43 -37.87
C ALA A 418 -10.90 29.24 -39.21
N ASP A 419 -10.15 29.23 -40.31
CA ASP A 419 -10.68 29.12 -41.66
C ASP A 419 -10.11 27.91 -42.42
N ARG A 420 -10.89 27.44 -43.38
CA ARG A 420 -10.57 26.24 -44.16
C ARG A 420 -9.38 26.44 -45.11
N LYS A 421 -9.24 27.63 -45.70
CA LYS A 421 -8.24 27.91 -46.74
C LYS A 421 -6.82 27.91 -46.17
N SER A 422 -6.65 28.45 -44.97
CA SER A 422 -5.37 28.42 -44.24
C SER A 422 -4.97 26.98 -43.88
N ALA A 423 -5.93 26.17 -43.41
CA ALA A 423 -5.69 24.75 -43.13
C ALA A 423 -5.32 23.98 -44.41
N GLU A 424 -6.02 24.21 -45.53
CA GLU A 424 -5.72 23.60 -46.83
C GLU A 424 -4.30 23.94 -47.30
N THR A 425 -3.90 25.21 -47.20
CA THR A 425 -2.55 25.67 -47.59
C THR A 425 -1.47 25.00 -46.74
N ALA A 426 -1.66 24.91 -45.43
CA ALA A 426 -0.73 24.26 -44.53
C ALA A 426 -0.65 22.74 -44.79
N ALA A 427 -1.77 22.08 -45.02
CA ALA A 427 -1.81 20.65 -45.36
C ALA A 427 -1.09 20.37 -46.69
N GLU A 428 -1.28 21.20 -47.71
CA GLU A 428 -0.55 21.09 -48.97
C GLU A 428 0.95 21.27 -48.80
N SER A 429 1.38 22.24 -47.97
CA SER A 429 2.80 22.47 -47.69
C SER A 429 3.45 21.26 -47.03
N LEU A 430 2.79 20.69 -46.01
CA LEU A 430 3.27 19.47 -45.34
C LEU A 430 3.30 18.27 -46.28
N ASN A 431 2.28 18.07 -47.11
CA ASN A 431 2.22 16.98 -48.09
C ASN A 431 3.28 17.10 -49.20
N LYS A 432 3.81 18.31 -49.46
CA LYS A 432 4.95 18.55 -50.36
C LYS A 432 6.31 18.31 -49.68
N GLY A 433 6.33 17.96 -48.39
CA GLY A 433 7.53 17.62 -47.63
C GLY A 433 8.12 18.77 -46.80
N ALA A 434 7.39 19.87 -46.59
CA ALA A 434 7.82 20.92 -45.68
C ALA A 434 7.89 20.42 -44.22
N ASP A 435 8.87 20.90 -43.46
CA ASP A 435 8.99 20.57 -42.04
C ASP A 435 7.80 21.10 -41.23
N PHE A 436 7.32 20.28 -40.28
CA PHE A 436 6.13 20.63 -39.49
C PHE A 436 6.33 21.87 -38.63
N GLN A 437 7.50 22.05 -38.01
CA GLN A 437 7.77 23.23 -37.18
C GLN A 437 7.89 24.48 -38.04
N TRP A 438 8.49 24.35 -39.22
CA TRP A 438 8.54 25.44 -40.18
C TRP A 438 7.14 25.88 -40.60
N VAL A 439 6.27 24.95 -41.04
CA VAL A 439 4.87 25.28 -41.39
C VAL A 439 4.11 25.86 -40.20
N ALA A 440 4.30 25.30 -38.99
CA ALA A 440 3.69 25.82 -37.77
C ALA A 440 4.14 27.24 -37.43
N SER A 441 5.36 27.65 -37.82
CA SER A 441 5.87 29.01 -37.58
C SER A 441 5.42 30.03 -38.63
N GLN A 442 5.16 29.58 -39.86
CA GLN A 442 4.87 30.45 -41.00
C GLN A 442 3.38 30.56 -41.34
N ALA A 443 2.57 29.56 -40.95
CA ALA A 443 1.17 29.53 -41.33
C ALA A 443 0.37 30.59 -40.56
N GLU A 444 -0.19 31.55 -41.29
CA GLU A 444 -1.12 32.55 -40.78
C GLU A 444 -2.48 31.92 -40.42
N GLY A 445 -3.23 32.54 -39.51
CA GLY A 445 -4.59 32.09 -39.15
C GLY A 445 -4.67 30.89 -38.20
N GLN A 446 -3.54 30.48 -37.60
CA GLN A 446 -3.52 29.44 -36.57
C GLN A 446 -4.18 29.91 -35.27
N LEU A 447 -4.96 29.02 -34.66
CA LEU A 447 -5.55 29.20 -33.33
C LEU A 447 -4.59 28.71 -32.25
N ASP A 448 -4.58 29.40 -31.10
CA ASP A 448 -3.80 28.97 -29.93
C ASP A 448 -4.33 27.63 -29.40
N ARG A 449 -3.42 26.68 -29.18
CA ARG A 449 -3.72 25.32 -28.69
C ARG A 449 -4.37 25.31 -27.29
N ASN A 450 -4.26 26.39 -26.53
CA ASN A 450 -4.84 26.54 -25.19
C ASN A 450 -6.30 27.03 -25.20
N VAL A 451 -6.86 27.34 -26.37
CA VAL A 451 -8.28 27.73 -26.48
C VAL A 451 -9.17 26.55 -26.10
N LYS A 452 -10.11 26.81 -25.19
CA LYS A 452 -11.07 25.81 -24.70
C LYS A 452 -11.89 25.25 -25.87
N GLY A 453 -11.85 23.92 -26.05
CA GLY A 453 -12.57 23.22 -27.13
C GLY A 453 -11.68 22.77 -28.29
N ILE A 454 -10.40 23.15 -28.31
CA ILE A 454 -9.43 22.64 -29.27
C ILE A 454 -8.85 21.30 -28.78
N LEU A 455 -8.78 20.32 -29.67
CA LEU A 455 -8.14 19.03 -29.43
C LEU A 455 -6.64 19.13 -29.74
N ALA A 456 -5.80 18.91 -28.74
CA ALA A 456 -4.36 18.93 -28.94
C ALA A 456 -3.83 17.55 -29.33
N PHE A 457 -3.33 17.42 -30.56
CA PHE A 457 -2.53 16.27 -30.98
C PHE A 457 -1.06 16.68 -31.00
N ASP A 458 -0.26 16.13 -30.08
CA ASP A 458 1.12 16.55 -29.78
C ASP A 458 2.18 15.51 -30.18
N GLY A 459 1.79 14.48 -30.94
CA GLY A 459 2.67 13.40 -31.37
C GLY A 459 2.82 12.27 -30.35
N ARG A 460 1.99 12.22 -29.29
CA ARG A 460 1.86 11.03 -28.44
C ARG A 460 1.12 9.90 -29.18
N PRO A 461 1.45 8.62 -28.91
CA PRO A 461 0.67 7.50 -29.43
C PRO A 461 -0.78 7.56 -28.93
N ILE A 462 -1.74 7.48 -29.85
CA ILE A 462 -3.19 7.43 -29.57
C ILE A 462 -3.83 6.26 -30.32
N MET A 463 -4.80 5.57 -29.71
CA MET A 463 -5.57 4.56 -30.41
C MET A 463 -6.47 5.23 -31.45
N THR A 464 -6.58 4.68 -32.66
CA THR A 464 -7.48 5.28 -33.67
C THR A 464 -8.95 5.25 -33.23
N SER A 465 -9.32 4.32 -32.34
CA SER A 465 -10.62 4.25 -31.67
C SER A 465 -10.89 5.39 -30.68
N GLU A 466 -9.86 6.08 -30.18
CA GLU A 466 -9.97 7.23 -29.28
C GLU A 466 -10.11 8.55 -30.05
N LEU A 467 -9.84 8.56 -31.36
CA LEU A 467 -10.06 9.74 -32.21
C LEU A 467 -11.56 10.04 -32.36
N PRO A 468 -11.96 11.32 -32.36
CA PRO A 468 -13.30 11.74 -32.77
C PRO A 468 -13.67 11.17 -34.14
N GLU A 469 -14.93 10.83 -34.36
CA GLU A 469 -15.38 10.13 -35.58
C GLU A 469 -14.92 10.81 -36.87
N GLY A 470 -15.04 12.14 -36.96
CA GLY A 470 -14.60 12.90 -38.14
C GLY A 470 -13.08 12.91 -38.33
N ALA A 471 -12.30 12.95 -37.23
CA ALA A 471 -10.84 12.87 -37.29
C ALA A 471 -10.39 11.47 -37.72
N ARG A 472 -11.03 10.43 -37.18
CA ARG A 472 -10.80 9.03 -37.57
C ARG A 472 -11.06 8.81 -39.06
N LYS A 473 -12.16 9.36 -39.59
CA LYS A 473 -12.45 9.32 -41.03
C LYS A 473 -11.41 10.06 -41.87
N ALA A 474 -10.93 11.21 -41.39
CA ALA A 474 -9.93 12.02 -42.11
C ALA A 474 -8.57 11.33 -42.22
N VAL A 475 -8.14 10.60 -41.19
CA VAL A 475 -6.85 9.88 -41.17
C VAL A 475 -6.94 8.43 -41.63
N ALA A 476 -8.14 7.96 -42.00
CA ALA A 476 -8.32 6.60 -42.50
C ALA A 476 -7.48 6.38 -43.77
N GLY A 477 -6.62 5.36 -43.76
CA GLY A 477 -5.72 5.05 -44.87
C GLY A 477 -4.54 6.01 -45.04
N ALA A 478 -4.32 6.93 -44.10
CA ALA A 478 -3.16 7.82 -44.12
C ALA A 478 -1.86 7.05 -43.89
N ARG A 479 -0.78 7.49 -44.55
CA ARG A 479 0.57 6.95 -44.40
C ARG A 479 1.42 7.88 -43.56
N VAL A 480 2.57 7.38 -43.12
CA VAL A 480 3.59 8.20 -42.47
C VAL A 480 4.00 9.35 -43.39
N GLY A 481 3.92 10.59 -42.89
CA GLY A 481 4.19 11.81 -43.64
C GLY A 481 2.94 12.50 -44.20
N ASP A 482 1.77 11.85 -44.20
CA ASP A 482 0.54 12.47 -44.72
C ASP A 482 0.04 13.58 -43.77
N ALA A 483 -0.44 14.68 -44.36
CA ALA A 483 -1.22 15.71 -43.69
C ALA A 483 -2.68 15.67 -44.17
N ARG A 484 -3.61 15.44 -43.23
CA ARG A 484 -5.04 15.28 -43.51
C ARG A 484 -5.87 16.39 -42.88
N LEU A 485 -6.90 16.85 -43.60
CA LEU A 485 -7.80 17.88 -43.12
C LEU A 485 -8.96 17.28 -42.33
N TYR A 486 -9.24 17.85 -41.16
CA TYR A 486 -10.39 17.49 -40.33
C TYR A 486 -11.13 18.74 -39.88
N ALA A 487 -12.42 18.84 -40.20
CA ALA A 487 -13.29 19.88 -39.68
C ALA A 487 -14.02 19.37 -38.42
N SER A 488 -13.80 20.03 -37.30
CA SER A 488 -14.48 19.68 -36.04
C SER A 488 -15.91 20.20 -35.99
N VAL A 489 -16.74 19.59 -35.15
CA VAL A 489 -18.14 20.01 -34.91
C VAL A 489 -18.20 21.45 -34.35
N ALA A 490 -17.16 21.89 -33.65
CA ALA A 490 -17.02 23.25 -33.14
C ALA A 490 -16.62 24.30 -34.21
N GLY A 491 -16.47 23.91 -35.48
CA GLY A 491 -16.16 24.82 -36.57
C GLY A 491 -14.66 25.11 -36.79
N HIS A 492 -13.76 24.45 -36.05
CA HIS A 492 -12.31 24.57 -36.26
C HIS A 492 -11.80 23.59 -37.32
N PHE A 493 -10.79 24.01 -38.08
CA PHE A 493 -10.15 23.22 -39.12
C PHE A 493 -8.77 22.74 -38.67
N TYR A 494 -8.56 21.43 -38.68
CA TYR A 494 -7.34 20.77 -38.25
C TYR A 494 -6.55 20.28 -39.45
N VAL A 495 -5.23 20.46 -39.41
CA VAL A 495 -4.27 19.75 -40.24
C VAL A 495 -3.61 18.68 -39.37
N LEU A 496 -3.98 17.42 -39.58
CA LEU A 496 -3.50 16.25 -38.85
C LEU A 496 -2.30 15.67 -39.60
N ALA A 497 -1.09 15.96 -39.12
CA ALA A 497 0.15 15.41 -39.64
C ALA A 497 0.43 14.05 -38.98
N VAL A 498 0.48 13.00 -39.79
CA VAL A 498 0.67 11.62 -39.35
C VAL A 498 2.17 11.30 -39.31
N GLU A 499 2.75 11.22 -38.11
CA GLU A 499 4.18 10.96 -37.92
C GLU A 499 4.51 9.47 -37.89
N HIS A 500 3.58 8.64 -37.42
CA HIS A 500 3.75 7.19 -37.35
C HIS A 500 2.39 6.49 -37.37
N VAL A 501 2.31 5.35 -38.07
CA VAL A 501 1.13 4.46 -38.06
C VAL A 501 1.59 3.08 -37.61
N VAL A 502 0.97 2.57 -36.55
CA VAL A 502 1.09 1.17 -36.14
C VAL A 502 -0.22 0.51 -36.51
N ALA A 503 -0.19 -0.36 -37.52
CA ALA A 503 -1.37 -1.06 -37.99
C ALA A 503 -1.98 -1.91 -36.86
N ALA A 504 -3.31 -2.06 -36.88
CA ALA A 504 -3.96 -3.09 -36.09
C ALA A 504 -3.32 -4.44 -36.45
N GLY A 505 -2.96 -5.19 -35.44
CA GLY A 505 -2.18 -6.40 -35.59
C GLY A 505 -2.59 -7.41 -34.55
N ARG A 506 -1.93 -8.56 -34.59
CA ARG A 506 -2.07 -9.58 -33.57
C ARG A 506 -0.69 -9.90 -33.06
N ARG A 507 -0.53 -9.89 -31.74
CA ARG A 507 0.72 -10.32 -31.12
C ARG A 507 0.93 -11.79 -31.47
N PRO A 508 2.01 -12.15 -32.18
CA PRO A 508 2.24 -13.53 -32.62
C PRO A 508 2.35 -14.46 -31.40
N TYR A 509 1.98 -15.73 -31.59
CA TYR A 509 1.93 -16.72 -30.52
C TYR A 509 3.25 -16.78 -29.74
N GLU A 510 4.37 -16.66 -30.44
CA GLU A 510 5.72 -16.71 -29.89
C GLU A 510 5.93 -15.64 -28.80
N GLU A 511 5.43 -14.42 -29.02
CA GLU A 511 5.54 -13.29 -28.09
C GLU A 511 4.64 -13.44 -26.85
N VAL A 512 3.49 -14.10 -26.99
CA VAL A 512 2.51 -14.29 -25.91
C VAL A 512 2.55 -15.68 -25.29
N SER A 513 3.41 -16.57 -25.79
CA SER A 513 3.45 -17.98 -25.42
C SER A 513 3.63 -18.19 -23.92
N GLN A 514 4.50 -17.42 -23.26
CA GLN A 514 4.74 -17.49 -21.81
C GLN A 514 3.55 -16.97 -20.98
N GLU A 515 2.86 -15.94 -21.46
CA GLU A 515 1.64 -15.43 -20.83
C GLU A 515 0.52 -16.48 -20.92
N ILE A 516 0.35 -17.07 -22.10
CA ILE A 516 -0.62 -18.13 -22.37
C ILE A 516 -0.29 -19.37 -21.55
N ALA A 517 0.98 -19.76 -21.45
CA ALA A 517 1.41 -20.90 -20.65
C ALA A 517 0.92 -20.78 -19.20
N ARG A 518 1.06 -19.58 -18.60
CA ARG A 518 0.59 -19.30 -17.23
C ARG A 518 -0.93 -19.40 -17.14
N LYS A 519 -1.67 -18.74 -18.05
CA LYS A 519 -3.15 -18.77 -18.04
C LYS A 519 -3.70 -20.19 -18.20
N VAL A 520 -3.16 -20.95 -19.15
CA VAL A 520 -3.56 -22.34 -19.40
C VAL A 520 -3.20 -23.22 -18.21
N LEU A 521 -2.00 -23.06 -17.64
CA LEU A 521 -1.59 -23.80 -16.45
C LEU A 521 -2.51 -23.50 -15.25
N ASP A 522 -2.80 -22.24 -14.97
CA ASP A 522 -3.67 -21.81 -13.88
C ASP A 522 -5.09 -22.39 -14.05
N ALA A 523 -5.65 -22.34 -15.26
CA ALA A 523 -6.94 -22.93 -15.57
C ALA A 523 -6.94 -24.46 -15.38
N LYS A 524 -5.86 -25.15 -15.77
CA LYS A 524 -5.71 -26.59 -15.56
C LYS A 524 -5.58 -26.94 -14.08
N VAL A 525 -4.84 -26.15 -13.31
CA VAL A 525 -4.72 -26.31 -11.86
C VAL A 525 -6.07 -26.13 -11.20
N GLN A 526 -6.79 -25.06 -11.52
CA GLN A 526 -8.13 -24.79 -10.97
C GLN A 526 -9.08 -25.95 -11.24
N LYS A 527 -9.16 -26.41 -12.49
CA LYS A 527 -10.00 -27.55 -12.88
C LYS A 527 -9.61 -28.84 -12.14
N ALA A 528 -8.31 -29.12 -12.03
CA ALA A 528 -7.84 -30.33 -11.34
C ALA A 528 -8.15 -30.29 -9.82
N VAL A 529 -8.06 -29.12 -9.19
CA VAL A 529 -8.47 -28.93 -7.79
C VAL A 529 -9.97 -29.13 -7.64
N GLU A 530 -10.80 -28.55 -8.51
CA GLU A 530 -12.26 -28.73 -8.51
C GLU A 530 -12.66 -30.20 -8.69
N GLU A 531 -12.04 -30.90 -9.63
CA GLU A 531 -12.29 -32.33 -9.85
C GLU A 531 -11.85 -33.18 -8.64
N TYR A 532 -10.72 -32.84 -8.03
CA TYR A 532 -10.22 -33.53 -6.84
C TYR A 532 -11.13 -33.30 -5.64
N ALA A 533 -11.51 -32.05 -5.36
CA ALA A 533 -12.45 -31.69 -4.31
C ALA A 533 -13.82 -32.33 -4.53
N GLY A 534 -14.32 -32.34 -5.77
CA GLY A 534 -15.58 -32.99 -6.14
C GLY A 534 -15.59 -34.49 -5.85
N LYS A 535 -14.47 -35.19 -6.12
CA LYS A 535 -14.30 -36.61 -5.74
C LYS A 535 -14.30 -36.80 -4.22
N LEU A 536 -13.63 -35.94 -3.47
CA LEU A 536 -13.64 -36.02 -2.00
C LEU A 536 -15.03 -35.73 -1.44
N ARG A 537 -15.74 -34.76 -2.03
CA ARG A 537 -17.09 -34.36 -1.62
C ARG A 537 -18.09 -35.49 -1.83
N SER A 538 -18.01 -36.22 -2.95
CA SER A 538 -18.91 -37.36 -3.21
C SER A 538 -18.69 -38.56 -2.29
N LEU A 539 -17.51 -38.65 -1.66
CA LEU A 539 -17.12 -39.71 -0.74
C LEU A 539 -17.25 -39.32 0.74
N SER A 540 -17.76 -38.13 1.05
CA SER A 540 -17.76 -37.56 2.40
C SER A 540 -19.16 -37.14 2.88
N ASP A 541 -19.41 -37.21 4.19
CA ASP A 541 -20.61 -36.61 4.81
C ASP A 541 -20.43 -35.09 4.88
N VAL A 542 -21.09 -34.37 3.97
CA VAL A 542 -21.08 -32.89 3.91
C VAL A 542 -22.49 -32.36 4.14
N LYS A 543 -22.65 -31.53 5.16
CA LYS A 543 -23.92 -30.87 5.51
C LYS A 543 -23.76 -29.36 5.42
N VAL A 544 -24.56 -28.71 4.60
CA VAL A 544 -24.57 -27.25 4.46
C VAL A 544 -25.83 -26.70 5.10
N TYR A 545 -25.68 -25.80 6.07
CA TYR A 545 -26.78 -25.22 6.83
C TYR A 545 -27.10 -23.79 6.41
N LEU A 546 -26.10 -23.04 5.96
CA LEU A 546 -26.28 -21.69 5.45
C LEU A 546 -26.92 -21.75 4.05
N LYS A 547 -28.09 -21.13 3.88
CA LYS A 547 -28.79 -21.06 2.59
C LYS A 547 -28.56 -19.70 1.93
N ALA A 548 -28.48 -19.70 0.60
CA ALA A 548 -28.56 -18.48 -0.22
C ALA A 548 -29.75 -17.64 0.25
N SER A 549 -29.52 -16.37 0.58
CA SER A 549 -30.58 -15.42 0.95
C SER A 549 -30.94 -14.52 -0.22
#